data_AF-A0A2V7E961-F1
#
_entry.id   AF-A0A2V7E961-F1
#
_cell.length_a   1.000
_cell.length_b   1.000
_cell.length_c   1.000
_cell.angle_alpha   90.00
_cell.angle_beta   90.00
_cell.angle_gamma   90.00
#
_symmetry.space_group_name_H-M   'P 1'
#
loop_
_entity.id
_entity.type
_entity.pdbx_description
1 polymer ?
#
loop_
_entity_poly.entity_id
_entity_poly.type
_entity_poly.pdbx_seq_one_letter_code
_entity_poly.pdbx_strand_id
1 'polypeptide(L)'
;MAESTQTYGTHRRFIPAYHFFALPVLFINIIVTAVRFSRDPRAMTAWQVVVALALFTAILLLRFMSVRAQDRIIRLEERTRLERLVPGDLRGRVADLTPSQLVALRFAPDDEVPELTRRALNGELKTQGDIKRAIRNWRADHLRV
;
A
#
# COMPACT_ATOMS: atom_id res chain seq x y z
N MET A 1 20.33 2.41 14.29
CA MET A 1 19.10 2.51 15.10
C MET A 1 18.46 1.14 15.08
N ALA A 2 18.13 0.55 16.23
CA ALA A 2 17.46 -0.75 16.27
C ALA A 2 16.15 -0.63 15.45
N GLU A 3 16.04 -1.40 14.37
CA GLU A 3 14.82 -1.43 13.56
C GLU A 3 13.66 -1.83 14.47
N SER A 4 12.68 -0.94 14.62
CA SER A 4 11.54 -1.18 15.50
C SER A 4 10.76 -2.41 15.03
N THR A 5 10.47 -3.34 15.93
CA THR A 5 9.65 -4.53 15.65
C THR A 5 8.31 -4.13 15.02
N GLN A 6 8.12 -4.45 13.74
CA GLN A 6 6.83 -4.26 13.08
C GLN A 6 5.84 -5.34 13.55
N THR A 7 4.58 -4.95 13.71
CA THR A 7 3.47 -5.85 14.05
C THR A 7 2.26 -5.48 13.20
N TYR A 8 1.18 -6.27 13.29
CA TYR A 8 -0.09 -5.93 12.65
C TYR A 8 -0.58 -4.50 12.99
N GLY A 9 -0.33 -4.01 14.21
CA GLY A 9 -0.70 -2.65 14.61
C GLY A 9 0.22 -1.56 14.06
N THR A 10 1.52 -1.84 13.90
CA THR A 10 2.55 -0.83 13.63
C THR A 10 3.08 -0.80 12.20
N HIS A 11 2.70 -1.77 11.36
CA HIS A 11 3.19 -1.88 9.97
C HIS A 11 2.75 -0.75 9.03
N ARG A 12 1.75 0.05 9.41
CA ARG A 12 1.29 1.19 8.60
C ARG A 12 2.24 2.36 8.82
N ARG A 13 2.89 2.78 7.74
CA ARG A 13 3.82 3.92 7.76
C ARG A 13 3.14 5.17 7.23
N PHE A 14 3.21 6.25 8.00
CA PHE A 14 2.84 7.58 7.55
C PHE A 14 4.09 8.38 7.24
N ILE A 15 4.09 9.07 6.09
CA ILE A 15 5.10 10.08 5.75
C ILE A 15 4.55 11.43 6.22
N PRO A 16 5.13 12.08 7.25
CA PRO A 16 4.56 13.30 7.81
C PRO A 16 4.39 14.43 6.80
N ALA A 17 5.43 14.67 5.97
CA ALA A 17 5.41 15.70 4.94
C ALA A 17 4.29 15.51 3.90
N TYR A 18 3.93 14.26 3.58
CA TYR A 18 2.85 13.96 2.64
C TYR A 18 1.47 14.00 3.33
N HIS A 19 1.30 13.24 4.42
CA HIS A 19 -0.01 13.00 5.02
C HIS A 19 -0.52 14.14 5.91
N PHE A 20 0.39 14.83 6.61
CA PHE A 20 0.04 15.85 7.59
C PHE A 20 0.40 17.27 7.14
N PHE A 21 1.02 17.42 5.96
CA PHE A 21 1.34 18.73 5.39
C PHE A 21 0.83 18.88 3.95
N ALA A 22 1.46 18.22 2.97
CA ALA A 22 1.15 18.46 1.55
C ALA A 22 -0.31 18.16 1.18
N LEU A 23 -0.85 17.01 1.61
CA LEU A 23 -2.25 16.65 1.36
C LEU A 23 -3.25 17.66 1.98
N PRO A 24 -3.19 17.95 3.30
CA PRO A 24 -4.07 18.96 3.90
C PRO A 24 -3.94 20.35 3.27
N VAL A 25 -2.71 20.81 2.99
CA VAL A 25 -2.49 22.13 2.39
C VAL A 25 -3.10 22.23 1.00
N LEU A 26 -2.90 21.23 0.14
CA LEU A 26 -3.49 21.23 -1.20
C LEU A 26 -5.01 21.13 -1.17
N PHE A 27 -5.57 20.38 -0.21
CA PHE A 27 -7.02 20.34 0.00
C PHE A 27 -7.58 21.69 0.45
N ILE A 28 -6.95 22.35 1.43
CA ILE A 28 -7.32 23.70 1.88
C ILE A 28 -7.19 24.70 0.72
N ASN A 29 -6.17 24.58 -0.13
CA ASN A 29 -5.98 25.44 -1.30
C ASN A 29 -7.16 25.34 -2.29
N ILE A 30 -7.75 24.16 -2.48
CA ILE A 30 -8.99 24.01 -3.28
C ILE A 30 -10.12 24.84 -2.66
N ILE A 31 -10.30 24.77 -1.34
CA ILE A 31 -11.35 25.51 -0.63
C ILE A 31 -11.12 27.03 -0.77
N VAL A 32 -9.91 27.49 -0.51
CA VAL A 32 -9.55 28.92 -0.59
C VAL A 32 -9.77 29.48 -2.00
N THR A 33 -9.32 28.76 -3.02
CA THR A 33 -9.48 29.20 -4.42
C THR A 33 -10.95 29.15 -4.85
N ALA A 34 -11.72 28.16 -4.41
CA ALA A 34 -13.16 28.08 -4.67
C ALA A 34 -13.93 29.22 -4.03
N VAL A 35 -13.70 29.51 -2.74
CA VAL A 35 -14.32 30.65 -2.04
C VAL A 35 -13.96 31.98 -2.72
N ARG A 36 -12.70 32.14 -3.15
CA ARG A 36 -12.26 33.33 -3.89
C ARG A 36 -13.01 33.48 -5.21
N PHE A 37 -13.16 32.40 -5.97
CA PHE A 37 -13.92 32.40 -7.21
C PHE A 37 -15.39 32.73 -6.99
N SER A 38 -16.04 32.17 -5.95
CA SER A 38 -17.44 32.48 -5.62
C SER A 38 -17.67 33.94 -5.23
N ARG A 39 -16.68 34.60 -4.60
CA ARG A 39 -16.76 36.01 -4.20
C ARG A 39 -16.42 36.99 -5.32
N ASP A 40 -15.50 36.63 -6.21
CA ASP A 40 -15.04 37.45 -7.34
C ASP A 40 -14.83 36.59 -8.60
N PRO A 41 -15.90 36.29 -9.35
CA PRO A 41 -15.83 35.43 -10.53
C PRO A 41 -15.09 36.12 -11.68
N ARG A 42 -13.86 35.68 -11.96
CA ARG A 42 -13.01 36.17 -13.07
C ARG A 42 -12.27 35.01 -13.70
N ALA A 43 -11.80 35.19 -14.93
CA ALA A 43 -10.99 34.17 -15.61
C ALA A 43 -9.79 33.71 -14.76
N MET A 44 -9.11 34.64 -14.08
CA MET A 44 -7.97 34.31 -13.20
C MET A 44 -8.39 33.52 -11.96
N THR A 45 -9.50 33.86 -11.30
CA THR A 45 -9.96 33.12 -10.11
C THR A 45 -10.50 31.74 -10.49
N ALA A 46 -11.12 31.59 -11.66
CA ALA A 46 -11.47 30.30 -12.24
C ALA A 46 -10.22 29.45 -12.53
N TRP A 47 -9.21 30.04 -13.16
CA TRP A 47 -7.95 29.36 -13.49
C TRP A 47 -7.23 28.84 -12.24
N GLN A 48 -7.24 29.61 -11.15
CA GLN A 48 -6.68 29.16 -9.87
C GLN A 48 -7.36 27.91 -9.30
N VAL A 49 -8.69 27.79 -9.44
CA VAL A 49 -9.41 26.58 -9.04
C VAL A 49 -8.95 25.38 -9.89
N VAL A 50 -8.83 25.57 -11.21
CA VAL A 50 -8.33 24.52 -12.12
C VAL A 50 -6.93 24.07 -11.73
N VAL A 51 -6.01 25.01 -11.47
CA VAL A 51 -4.64 24.70 -11.03
C VAL A 51 -4.64 23.99 -9.67
N ALA A 52 -5.47 24.43 -8.72
CA ALA A 52 -5.57 23.77 -7.41
C ALA A 52 -6.03 22.31 -7.53
N LEU A 53 -7.04 22.05 -8.37
CA LEU A 53 -7.51 20.69 -8.67
C LEU A 53 -6.44 19.87 -9.39
N ALA A 54 -5.70 20.45 -10.32
CA ALA A 54 -4.61 19.79 -11.03
C ALA A 54 -3.50 19.35 -10.08
N LEU A 55 -3.06 20.24 -9.18
CA LEU A 55 -2.02 19.93 -8.18
C LEU A 55 -2.47 18.84 -7.20
N PHE A 56 -3.71 18.93 -6.70
CA PHE A 56 -4.26 17.93 -5.80
C PHE A 56 -4.40 16.56 -6.49
N THR A 57 -4.86 16.53 -7.74
CA THR A 57 -4.95 15.29 -8.51
C THR A 57 -3.56 14.71 -8.79
N ALA A 58 -2.58 15.56 -9.14
CA ALA A 58 -1.22 15.13 -9.40
C ALA A 58 -0.58 14.43 -8.19
N ILE A 59 -0.71 14.99 -6.98
CA ILE A 59 -0.12 14.36 -5.78
C ILE A 59 -0.76 13.00 -5.45
N LEU A 60 -2.06 12.85 -5.68
CA LEU A 60 -2.76 11.57 -5.52
C LEU A 60 -2.30 10.55 -6.56
N LEU A 61 -2.23 10.94 -7.83
CA LEU A 61 -1.79 10.05 -8.91
C LEU A 61 -0.34 9.59 -8.71
N LEU A 62 0.57 10.49 -8.32
CA LEU A 62 1.95 10.15 -8.01
C LEU A 62 2.02 9.07 -6.91
N ARG A 63 1.22 9.22 -5.85
CA ARG A 63 1.14 8.21 -4.80
C ARG A 63 0.59 6.88 -5.30
N PHE A 64 -0.49 6.89 -6.07
CA PHE A 64 -1.09 5.67 -6.63
C PHE A 64 -0.13 4.93 -7.57
N MET A 65 0.55 5.65 -8.45
CA MET A 65 1.50 5.06 -9.40
C MET A 65 2.70 4.44 -8.67
N SER A 66 3.22 5.11 -7.65
CA SER A 66 4.30 4.57 -6.80
C SER A 66 3.87 3.29 -6.08
N VAL A 67 2.67 3.26 -5.49
CA VAL A 67 2.17 2.07 -4.78
C VAL A 67 1.94 0.91 -5.76
N ARG A 68 1.37 1.18 -6.95
CA ARG A 68 1.17 0.15 -7.99
C ARG A 68 2.50 -0.44 -8.47
N ALA A 69 3.53 0.39 -8.66
CA ALA A 69 4.86 -0.08 -9.05
C ALA A 69 5.46 -0.99 -7.96
N GLN A 70 5.35 -0.60 -6.69
CA GLN A 70 5.80 -1.41 -5.55
C GLN A 70 5.02 -2.73 -5.45
N ASP A 71 3.69 -2.72 -5.57
CA ASP A 71 2.89 -3.95 -5.49
C ASP A 71 3.23 -4.93 -6.63
N ARG A 72 3.60 -4.44 -7.82
CA ARG A 72 4.09 -5.31 -8.92
C ARG A 72 5.43 -5.96 -8.58
N ILE A 73 6.36 -5.21 -7.98
CA ILE A 73 7.67 -5.72 -7.55
C ILE A 73 7.48 -6.75 -6.45
N ILE A 74 6.73 -6.43 -5.40
CA ILE A 74 6.40 -7.35 -4.29
C ILE A 74 5.77 -8.64 -4.82
N ARG A 75 4.83 -8.52 -5.77
CA ARG A 75 4.20 -9.70 -6.38
C ARG A 75 5.21 -10.60 -7.08
N LEU A 76 6.21 -10.03 -7.75
CA LEU A 76 7.26 -10.82 -8.41
C LEU A 76 8.19 -11.46 -7.37
N GLU A 77 8.69 -10.67 -6.43
CA GLU A 77 9.59 -11.13 -5.37
C GLU A 77 8.97 -12.25 -4.54
N GLU A 78 7.73 -12.06 -4.07
CA GLU A 78 7.04 -13.06 -3.25
C GLU A 78 6.67 -14.30 -4.06
N ARG A 79 6.31 -14.20 -5.34
CA ARG A 79 6.09 -15.40 -6.17
C ARG A 79 7.37 -16.22 -6.32
N THR A 80 8.48 -15.57 -6.65
CA THR A 80 9.78 -16.25 -6.76
C THR A 80 10.23 -16.84 -5.42
N ARG A 81 9.98 -16.15 -4.31
CA ARG A 81 10.25 -16.66 -2.96
C ARG A 81 9.39 -17.89 -2.64
N LEU A 82 8.09 -17.84 -2.92
CA LEU A 82 7.16 -18.94 -2.67
C LEU A 82 7.48 -20.17 -3.52
N GLU A 83 7.88 -20.01 -4.79
CA GLU A 83 8.32 -21.12 -5.63
C GLU A 83 9.49 -21.91 -5.03
N ARG A 84 10.36 -21.24 -4.25
CA ARG A 84 11.51 -21.88 -3.58
C ARG A 84 11.12 -22.53 -2.25
N LEU A 85 10.33 -21.83 -1.44
CA LEU A 85 10.05 -22.21 -0.05
C LEU A 85 8.86 -23.16 0.10
N VAL A 86 7.88 -23.08 -0.80
CA VAL A 86 6.65 -23.85 -0.66
C VAL A 86 6.86 -25.29 -1.17
N PRO A 87 6.29 -26.30 -0.48
CA PRO A 87 6.23 -27.69 -0.94
C PRO A 87 5.76 -27.86 -2.40
N GLY A 88 6.26 -28.91 -3.05
CA GLY A 88 6.05 -29.15 -4.48
C GLY A 88 4.58 -29.24 -4.90
N ASP A 89 3.71 -29.74 -4.02
CA ASP A 89 2.25 -29.84 -4.21
C ASP A 89 1.55 -28.48 -4.35
N LEU A 90 2.10 -27.43 -3.75
CA LEU A 90 1.52 -26.09 -3.78
C LEU A 90 2.18 -25.17 -4.81
N ARG A 91 3.36 -25.51 -5.34
CA ARG A 91 4.11 -24.66 -6.32
C ARG A 91 3.26 -24.31 -7.54
N GLY A 92 2.53 -25.27 -8.09
CA GLY A 92 1.63 -25.04 -9.23
C GLY A 92 0.44 -24.12 -8.92
N ARG A 93 0.08 -23.99 -7.63
CA ARG A 93 -1.06 -23.20 -7.14
C ARG A 93 -0.67 -21.81 -6.65
N VAL A 94 0.63 -21.47 -6.59
CA VAL A 94 1.09 -20.11 -6.20
C VAL A 94 0.46 -19.03 -7.09
N ALA A 95 0.13 -19.37 -8.35
CA ALA A 95 -0.56 -18.47 -9.26
C ALA A 95 -1.99 -18.10 -8.85
N ASP A 96 -2.65 -18.94 -8.04
CA ASP A 96 -4.02 -18.75 -7.56
C ASP A 96 -4.10 -17.72 -6.43
N LEU A 97 -2.96 -17.37 -5.82
CA LEU A 97 -2.90 -16.33 -4.79
C LEU A 97 -3.21 -14.97 -5.38
N THR A 98 -4.13 -14.26 -4.73
CA THR A 98 -4.45 -12.89 -5.09
C THR A 98 -3.27 -11.95 -4.78
N PRO A 99 -3.15 -10.80 -5.48
CA PRO A 99 -2.11 -9.82 -5.19
C PRO A 99 -2.10 -9.36 -3.73
N SER A 100 -3.27 -9.20 -3.11
CA SER A 100 -3.38 -8.77 -1.71
C SER A 100 -2.88 -9.83 -0.73
N GLN A 101 -3.10 -11.12 -1.02
CA GLN A 101 -2.56 -12.22 -0.23
C GLN A 101 -1.04 -12.30 -0.33
N LEU A 102 -0.47 -12.16 -1.54
CA LEU A 102 0.99 -12.09 -1.74
C LEU A 102 1.61 -10.93 -0.95
N VAL A 103 0.97 -9.76 -0.99
CA VAL A 103 1.41 -8.59 -0.20
C VAL A 103 1.27 -8.83 1.31
N ALA A 104 0.37 -9.70 1.79
CA ALA A 104 0.34 -10.07 3.20
C ALA A 104 1.48 -11.04 3.57
N LEU A 105 1.71 -12.06 2.74
CA LEU A 105 2.68 -13.14 3.00
C LEU A 105 4.12 -12.64 3.11
N ARG A 106 4.46 -11.50 2.52
CA ARG A 106 5.79 -10.87 2.68
C ARG A 106 6.18 -10.58 4.14
N PHE A 107 5.19 -10.39 5.01
CA PHE A 107 5.41 -10.12 6.44
C PHE A 107 5.64 -11.40 7.23
N ALA A 108 5.47 -12.57 6.63
CA ALA A 108 5.75 -13.85 7.26
C ALA A 108 7.19 -14.28 6.95
N PRO A 109 7.95 -14.80 7.92
CA PRO A 109 9.28 -15.37 7.73
C PRO A 109 9.23 -16.70 6.99
N ASP A 110 10.39 -17.17 6.52
CA ASP A 110 10.50 -18.30 5.59
C ASP A 110 9.99 -19.64 6.19
N ASP A 111 10.03 -19.78 7.50
CA ASP A 111 9.52 -20.93 8.26
C ASP A 111 7.99 -20.94 8.39
N GLU A 112 7.34 -19.78 8.47
CA GLU A 112 5.88 -19.67 8.59
C GLU A 112 5.15 -19.60 7.25
N VAL A 113 5.80 -19.05 6.22
CA VAL A 113 5.18 -18.79 4.91
C VAL A 113 4.54 -20.03 4.27
N PRO A 114 5.16 -21.22 4.23
CA PRO A 114 4.57 -22.38 3.58
C PRO A 114 3.20 -22.76 4.13
N GLU A 115 3.03 -22.72 5.45
CA GLU A 115 1.77 -23.06 6.12
C GLU A 115 0.72 -21.97 5.89
N LEU A 116 1.09 -20.70 5.98
CA LEU A 116 0.17 -19.59 5.70
C LEU A 116 -0.30 -19.59 4.23
N THR A 117 0.58 -19.94 3.29
CA THR A 117 0.24 -20.11 1.88
C THR A 117 -0.77 -21.24 1.67
N ARG A 118 -0.56 -22.40 2.31
CA ARG A 118 -1.51 -23.51 2.25
C ARG A 118 -2.91 -23.08 2.71
N ARG A 119 -2.98 -22.43 3.88
CA ARG A 119 -4.24 -21.96 4.47
C ARG A 119 -4.93 -20.90 3.60
N ALA A 120 -4.16 -20.01 2.98
CA ALA A 120 -4.70 -19.04 2.01
C ALA A 120 -5.25 -19.72 0.75
N LEU A 121 -4.54 -20.69 0.19
CA LEU A 121 -4.95 -21.46 -0.99
C LEU A 121 -6.15 -22.39 -0.72
N ASN A 122 -6.31 -22.85 0.51
CA ASN A 122 -7.46 -23.65 0.94
C ASN A 122 -8.69 -22.78 1.31
N GLY A 123 -8.57 -21.45 1.23
CA GLY A 123 -9.66 -20.53 1.49
C GLY A 123 -9.95 -20.24 2.97
N GLU A 124 -9.08 -20.68 3.88
CA GLU A 124 -9.15 -20.33 5.31
C GLU A 124 -8.79 -18.86 5.55
N LEU A 125 -7.79 -18.35 4.80
CA LEU A 125 -7.31 -16.97 4.90
C LEU A 125 -7.69 -16.20 3.63
N LYS A 126 -8.92 -15.68 3.63
CA LYS A 126 -9.54 -15.04 2.45
C LYS A 126 -9.01 -13.64 2.20
N THR A 127 -8.69 -12.89 3.25
CA THR A 127 -8.29 -11.48 3.13
C THR A 127 -6.83 -11.26 3.53
N GLN A 128 -6.28 -10.13 3.07
CA GLN A 128 -4.97 -9.64 3.52
C GLN A 128 -4.91 -9.49 5.05
N GLY A 129 -6.02 -9.09 5.67
CA GLY A 129 -6.13 -8.92 7.11
C GLY A 129 -6.00 -10.25 7.86
N ASP A 130 -6.65 -11.30 7.36
CA ASP A 130 -6.63 -12.63 7.97
C ASP A 130 -5.23 -13.22 7.97
N ILE A 131 -4.52 -13.12 6.84
CA ILE A 131 -3.12 -13.58 6.75
C ILE A 131 -2.25 -12.82 7.74
N LYS A 132 -2.30 -11.48 7.74
CA LYS A 132 -1.43 -10.68 8.62
C LYS A 132 -1.68 -10.92 10.11
N ARG A 133 -2.91 -11.30 10.50
CA ARG A 133 -3.27 -11.67 11.88
C ARG A 133 -2.81 -13.08 12.24
N ALA A 134 -2.65 -13.96 11.26
CA ALA A 134 -2.19 -15.34 11.46
C ALA A 134 -0.66 -15.47 11.60
N ILE A 135 0.10 -14.43 11.24
CA ILE A 135 1.56 -14.37 11.37
C ILE A 135 1.94 -14.30 12.85
N ARG A 136 2.82 -15.19 13.29
CA ARG A 136 3.29 -15.24 14.68
C ARG A 136 4.56 -14.41 14.84
N ASN A 137 5.57 -14.67 14.01
CA ASN A 137 6.80 -13.90 13.97
C ASN A 137 6.76 -12.93 12.79
N TRP A 138 6.84 -11.65 13.06
CA TRP A 138 6.73 -10.63 12.01
C TRP A 138 8.07 -10.35 11.35
N ARG A 139 8.13 -10.56 10.04
CA ARG A 139 9.20 -10.05 9.18
C ARG A 139 8.90 -8.60 8.84
N ALA A 140 9.70 -7.67 9.38
CA ALA A 140 9.54 -6.25 9.10
C ALA A 140 9.87 -5.92 7.63
N ASP A 141 9.06 -5.04 7.02
CA ASP A 141 9.33 -4.43 5.72
C ASP A 141 9.41 -2.91 5.90
N HIS A 142 10.63 -2.39 5.98
CA HIS A 142 10.91 -0.96 6.12
C HIS A 142 11.01 -0.22 4.78
N LEU A 143 11.04 -0.96 3.66
CA LEU A 143 11.23 -0.40 2.32
C LEU A 143 9.92 0.11 1.72
N ARG A 144 8.77 -0.44 2.16
CA ARG A 144 7.46 0.13 1.80
C ARG A 144 7.16 1.38 2.61
N VAL A 145 6.60 2.37 1.89
CA VAL A 145 6.16 3.66 2.45
C VAL A 145 4.73 3.92 2.03
#